data_AF-A0A961VSD2-F1
#
_entry.id   AF-A0A961VSD2-F1
#
_cell.length_a   1.000
_cell.length_b   1.000
_cell.length_c   1.000
_cell.angle_alpha   90.00
_cell.angle_beta   90.00
_cell.angle_gamma   90.00
#
_symmetry.space_group_name_H-M   'P 1'
#
loop_
_entity.id
_entity.type
_entity.pdbx_description
1 polymer ?
#
loop_
_entity_poly.entity_id
_entity_poly.type
_entity_poly.pdbx_seq_one_letter_code
_entity_poly.pdbx_strand_id
1 'polypeptide(L)' 'MIDYANHPATPSVLTRLAALKTTPTADLKKQWRDLFETEPPPYNRRFLESRLAYRIQELA' A
#
# COMPACT_ATOMS: atom_id res chain seq x y z
N MET A 1 23.45 -6.97 -16.27
CA MET A 1 22.04 -6.61 -16.47
C MET A 1 21.19 -7.56 -15.64
N ILE A 2 20.92 -7.19 -14.39
CA ILE A 2 20.03 -7.96 -13.51
C ILE A 2 18.71 -7.20 -13.46
N ASP A 3 17.65 -7.86 -13.89
CA ASP A 3 16.27 -7.42 -13.78
C ASP A 3 15.88 -7.35 -12.29
N TYR A 4 15.97 -6.16 -11.69
CA TYR A 4 15.61 -5.91 -10.28
C TYR A 4 14.11 -5.63 -10.09
N ALA A 5 13.31 -5.68 -11.16
CA ALA A 5 11.89 -5.36 -11.12
C ALA A 5 11.03 -6.47 -10.47
N ASN A 6 11.58 -7.67 -10.23
CA ASN A 6 10.83 -8.78 -9.66
C ASN A 6 11.67 -9.71 -8.76
N HIS A 7 12.34 -9.15 -7.74
CA HIS A 7 13.05 -9.95 -6.74
C HIS A 7 12.06 -10.62 -5.76
N PRO A 8 12.12 -11.96 -5.53
CA PRO A 8 11.13 -12.69 -4.72
C PRO A 8 11.10 -12.30 -3.22
N ALA A 9 12.09 -11.55 -2.72
CA ALA A 9 12.09 -11.06 -1.35
C ALA A 9 11.36 -9.71 -1.16
N THR A 10 11.04 -8.98 -2.24
CA THR A 10 10.35 -7.69 -2.14
C THR A 10 9.24 -7.62 -3.18
N PRO A 11 7.95 -7.64 -2.79
CA PRO A 11 6.87 -7.52 -3.75
C PRO A 11 7.00 -6.21 -4.52
N SER A 12 6.95 -6.29 -5.85
CA SER A 12 7.04 -5.11 -6.72
C SER A 12 5.98 -4.08 -6.34
N VAL A 13 6.21 -2.81 -6.69
CA VAL A 13 5.24 -1.71 -6.50
C VAL A 13 3.87 -2.12 -7.06
N LEU A 14 3.84 -2.73 -8.25
CA LEU A 14 2.61 -3.20 -8.88
C LEU A 14 1.91 -4.30 -8.07
N THR A 15 2.66 -5.24 -7.49
CA THR A 15 2.11 -6.28 -6.61
C THR A 15 1.50 -5.67 -5.34
N ARG A 16 2.18 -4.70 -4.72
CA ARG A 16 1.66 -4.01 -3.52
C ARG A 16 0.41 -3.19 -3.85
N LEU A 17 0.37 -2.52 -5.01
CA LEU A 17 -0.81 -1.79 -5.48
C LEU A 17 -2.00 -2.71 -5.77
N ALA A 18 -1.76 -3.87 -6.39
CA ALA A 18 -2.80 -4.86 -6.65
C ALA A 18 -3.39 -5.41 -5.33
N ALA A 19 -2.54 -5.67 -4.33
CA ALA A 19 -2.98 -6.17 -3.03
C ALA A 19 -3.98 -5.22 -2.34
N LEU A 20 -3.78 -3.89 -2.43
CA LEU A 20 -4.68 -2.89 -1.82
C LEU A 20 -6.15 -3.07 -2.25
N LYS A 21 -6.39 -3.53 -3.48
CA LYS A 21 -7.75 -3.71 -4.02
C LYS A 21 -8.52 -4.81 -3.29
N THR A 22 -7.83 -5.86 -2.88
CA THR A 22 -8.41 -7.02 -2.21
C THR A 22 -8.25 -6.99 -0.68
N THR A 23 -7.35 -6.17 -0.15
CA THR A 23 -7.10 -6.04 1.30
C THR A 23 -8.36 -5.58 2.04
N PRO A 24 -8.84 -6.25 3.11
CA PRO A 24 -9.98 -5.79 3.90
C PRO A 24 -9.77 -4.40 4.52
N THR A 25 -10.84 -3.62 4.71
CA THR A 25 -10.74 -2.23 5.21
C THR A 25 -10.06 -2.12 6.58
N ALA A 26 -10.23 -3.12 7.46
CA ALA A 26 -9.55 -3.16 8.76
C ALA A 26 -8.02 -3.23 8.61
N ASP A 27 -7.54 -3.97 7.62
CA ASP A 27 -6.11 -4.10 7.34
C ASP A 27 -5.56 -2.88 6.60
N LEU A 28 -6.33 -2.25 5.71
CA LEU A 28 -5.99 -0.93 5.15
C LEU A 28 -5.77 0.12 6.25
N LYS A 29 -6.63 0.11 7.29
CA LYS A 29 -6.47 0.99 8.47
C LYS A 29 -5.20 0.67 9.27
N LYS A 30 -4.79 -0.60 9.32
CA LYS A 30 -3.54 -1.02 9.97
C LYS A 30 -2.33 -0.53 9.18
N GLN A 31 -2.31 -0.75 7.86
CA GLN A 31 -1.26 -0.24 6.96
C GLN A 31 -1.16 1.28 7.00
N TRP A 32 -2.29 1.99 7.16
CA TRP A 32 -2.26 3.44 7.35
C TRP A 32 -1.47 3.83 8.60
N ARG A 33 -1.76 3.22 9.75
CA ARG A 33 -1.04 3.54 10.99
C ARG A 33 0.44 3.22 10.89
N ASP A 34 0.80 2.14 10.19
CA ASP A 34 2.19 1.75 9.96
C ASP A 34 2.94 2.77 9.08
N LEU A 35 2.33 3.22 7.98
CA LEU A 35 2.99 4.09 6.99
C LEU A 35 2.92 5.59 7.29
N PHE A 36 1.93 6.02 8.06
CA PHE A 36 1.66 7.43 8.34
C PHE A 36 1.72 7.78 9.82
N GLU A 37 1.89 6.80 10.71
CA GLU A 37 2.00 6.97 12.17
C GLU A 37 0.86 7.83 12.78
N THR A 38 -0.30 7.82 12.14
CA THR A 38 -1.47 8.63 12.50
C THR A 38 -2.74 7.79 12.38
N GLU A 39 -3.83 8.25 12.99
CA GLU A 39 -5.11 7.57 12.85
C GLU A 39 -5.67 7.73 11.42
N PRO A 40 -6.19 6.65 10.82
CA PRO A 40 -6.84 6.73 9.52
C PRO A 40 -8.13 7.56 9.64
N PRO A 41 -8.41 8.46 8.69
CA PRO A 41 -9.62 9.26 8.75
C PRO A 41 -10.90 8.40 8.66
N PRO A 42 -12.04 8.88 9.17
CA PRO A 42 -13.29 8.12 9.23
C PRO A 42 -13.98 7.92 7.86
N TYR A 43 -13.34 8.29 6.75
CA TYR A 43 -13.93 8.30 5.41
C TYR A 43 -13.98 6.92 4.74
N ASN A 44 -14.52 6.92 3.51
CA ASN A 44 -14.67 5.74 2.68
C ASN A 44 -13.34 5.04 2.35
N ARG A 45 -13.43 3.72 2.09
CA ARG A 45 -12.30 2.84 1.76
C ARG A 45 -11.44 3.34 0.59
N ARG A 46 -12.06 3.91 -0.44
CA ARG A 46 -11.36 4.39 -1.65
C ARG A 46 -10.31 5.45 -1.33
N PHE A 47 -10.58 6.31 -0.34
CA PHE A 47 -9.60 7.29 0.11
C PHE A 47 -8.36 6.62 0.72
N LEU A 48 -8.55 5.62 1.58
CA LEU A 48 -7.45 4.84 2.16
C LEU A 48 -6.61 4.18 1.06
N GLU A 49 -7.26 3.53 0.08
CA GLU A 49 -6.57 2.90 -1.04
C GLU A 49 -5.73 3.89 -1.86
N SER A 50 -6.29 5.02 -2.27
CA SER A 50 -5.57 6.01 -3.08
C SER A 50 -4.37 6.60 -2.34
N ARG A 51 -4.51 6.85 -1.04
CA ARG A 51 -3.45 7.46 -0.25
C ARG A 51 -2.34 6.45 0.10
N LEU A 52 -2.70 5.20 0.37
CA LEU A 52 -1.74 4.10 0.53
C LEU A 52 -0.99 3.83 -0.78
N ALA A 53 -1.71 3.81 -1.92
CA ALA A 53 -1.10 3.63 -3.24
C ALA A 53 -0.06 4.71 -3.54
N TYR A 54 -0.38 5.97 -3.24
CA TYR A 54 0.55 7.09 -3.39
C TYR A 54 1.83 6.88 -2.57
N ARG A 55 1.73 6.52 -1.28
CA ARG A 55 2.93 6.26 -0.46
C ARG A 55 3.75 5.08 -0.95
N ILE A 56 3.11 4.00 -1.37
CA ILE A 56 3.79 2.83 -1.90
C ILE A 56 4.60 3.20 -3.16
N GLN A 57 4.11 4.12 -3.98
CA GLN A 57 4.86 4.66 -5.13
C GLN A 57 6.03 5.54 -4.72
N GLU A 58 5.89 6.37 -3.68
CA GLU A 58 6.99 7.22 -3.18
C GLU A 58 8.13 6.41 -2.51
N LEU A 59 7.84 5.21 -2.00
CA LEU A 59 8.80 4.33 -1.34
C LEU A 59 9.59 3.43 -2.32
N ALA A 60 9.39 3.61 -3.63
CA ALA A 60 9.98 2.81 -4.70
C ALA A 60 11.27 3.40 -5.26
#